data_AF-A0A968BRI7-F1
#
_entry.id   AF-A0A968BRI7-F1
#
_cell.length_a   1.000
_cell.length_b   1.000
_cell.length_c   1.000
_cell.angle_alpha   90.00
_cell.angle_beta   90.00
_cell.angle_gamma   90.00
#
_symmetry.space_group_name_H-M   'P 1'
#
loop_
_entity.id
_entity.type
_entity.pdbx_description
1 polymer ?
#
loop_
_entity_poly.entity_id
_entity_poly.type
_entity_poly.pdbx_seq_one_letter_code
_entity_poly.pdbx_strand_id
1 'polypeptide(L)'
;LDLDPDEQAVASRAAHLCKADLATQLVIELTSLQGFMGREYACLSGEEDAVADAILEHHLPRSAGDILPQSGPGLALGLADRLDSLVGLFAVGLAPTGSADPYQLRRGALGLVQILIAREIPLPLRPLLV
;
A
#
# COMPACT_ATOMS: atom_id res chain seq x y z
N LEU A 1 3.19 8.00 13.59
CA LEU A 1 1.82 7.76 13.07
C LEU A 1 0.79 7.72 14.20
N ASP A 2 1.21 7.65 15.47
CA ASP A 2 0.39 7.82 16.67
C ASP A 2 -0.94 7.07 16.66
N LEU A 3 -0.93 5.87 16.07
CA LEU A 3 -2.09 4.97 16.00
C LEU A 3 -2.44 4.46 17.39
N ASP A 4 -3.71 4.52 17.75
CA ASP A 4 -4.19 3.89 18.97
C ASP A 4 -4.17 2.34 18.87
N PRO A 5 -4.40 1.60 19.97
CA PRO A 5 -4.34 0.14 19.95
C PRO A 5 -5.34 -0.52 18.99
N ASP A 6 -6.52 0.08 18.79
CA ASP A 6 -7.55 -0.46 17.91
C ASP A 6 -7.15 -0.23 16.44
N GLU A 7 -6.64 0.96 16.11
CA GLU A 7 -6.07 1.25 14.80
C GLU A 7 -4.87 0.34 14.48
N GLN A 8 -4.01 0.04 15.46
CA GLN A 8 -2.91 -0.90 15.28
C GLN A 8 -3.42 -2.33 14.99
N ALA A 9 -4.48 -2.76 15.68
CA ALA A 9 -5.10 -4.06 15.42
C ALA A 9 -5.68 -4.13 14.01
N VAL A 10 -6.40 -3.08 13.58
CA VAL A 10 -6.93 -2.96 12.22
C VAL A 10 -5.80 -2.98 11.19
N ALA A 11 -4.72 -2.21 11.39
CA ALA A 11 -3.58 -2.16 10.50
C ALA A 11 -2.91 -3.53 10.36
N SER A 12 -2.72 -4.24 11.48
CA SER A 12 -2.13 -5.58 11.48
C SER A 12 -3.02 -6.60 10.79
N ARG A 13 -4.35 -6.54 11.00
CA ARG A 13 -5.30 -7.45 10.34
C ARG A 13 -5.37 -7.18 8.84
N ALA A 14 -5.46 -5.92 8.45
CA ALA A 14 -5.43 -5.52 7.05
C ALA A 14 -4.12 -5.95 6.37
N ALA A 15 -2.97 -5.76 7.03
CA ALA A 15 -1.66 -6.20 6.50
C ALA A 15 -1.60 -7.70 6.22
N HIS A 16 -2.25 -8.51 7.05
CA HIS A 16 -2.31 -9.96 6.85
C HIS A 16 -3.11 -10.36 5.61
N LEU A 17 -4.11 -9.55 5.21
CA LEU A 17 -5.07 -9.87 4.15
C LEU A 17 -4.85 -9.05 2.87
N CYS A 18 -4.01 -8.02 2.89
CA CYS A 18 -3.99 -6.95 1.90
C CYS A 18 -3.73 -7.38 0.45
N LYS A 19 -3.15 -8.57 0.24
CA LYS A 19 -2.87 -9.15 -1.09
C LYS A 19 -3.68 -10.40 -1.40
N ALA A 20 -4.71 -10.72 -0.60
CA ALA A 20 -5.51 -11.94 -0.79
C ALA A 20 -6.23 -11.98 -2.14
N ASP A 21 -6.56 -10.83 -2.70
CA ASP A 21 -7.22 -10.71 -4.00
C ASP A 21 -6.35 -11.16 -5.18
N LEU A 22 -5.01 -11.07 -5.05
CA LEU A 22 -4.05 -11.56 -6.04
C LEU A 22 -4.12 -13.08 -6.25
N ALA A 23 -4.68 -13.82 -5.29
CA ALA A 23 -4.91 -15.26 -5.44
C ALA A 23 -6.12 -15.60 -6.32
N THR A 24 -6.90 -14.61 -6.75
CA THR A 24 -8.12 -14.81 -7.54
C THR A 24 -7.89 -14.61 -9.03
N GLN A 25 -8.56 -15.43 -9.84
CA GLN A 25 -8.48 -15.36 -11.30
C GLN A 25 -8.93 -13.98 -11.84
N LEU A 26 -9.88 -13.34 -11.15
CA LEU A 26 -10.40 -12.03 -11.54
C LEU A 26 -9.30 -10.95 -11.59
N VAL A 27 -8.44 -10.88 -10.57
CA VAL A 27 -7.38 -9.87 -10.52
C VAL A 27 -6.25 -10.18 -11.51
N ILE A 28 -6.02 -11.45 -11.81
CA ILE A 28 -5.08 -11.87 -12.87
C ILE A 28 -5.55 -11.34 -14.23
N GLU A 29 -6.85 -11.42 -14.52
CA GLU A 29 -7.43 -10.95 -15.77
C GLU A 29 -7.62 -9.43 -15.81
N LEU A 30 -7.92 -8.81 -14.67
CA LEU A 30 -8.23 -7.39 -14.52
C LEU A 30 -7.42 -6.78 -13.36
N THR A 31 -6.14 -6.53 -13.62
CA THR A 31 -5.20 -5.96 -12.63
C THR A 31 -5.63 -4.59 -12.08
N SER A 32 -6.45 -3.84 -12.82
CA SER A 32 -7.03 -2.57 -12.37
C SER A 32 -8.00 -2.71 -11.19
N LEU A 33 -8.48 -3.93 -10.90
CA LEU A 33 -9.38 -4.22 -9.78
C LEU A 33 -8.64 -4.61 -8.49
N GLN A 34 -7.31 -4.67 -8.52
CA GLN A 34 -6.51 -4.93 -7.32
C GLN A 34 -6.82 -3.91 -6.21
N GLY A 35 -6.90 -4.37 -4.97
CA GLY A 35 -7.27 -3.58 -3.80
C GLY A 35 -8.78 -3.38 -3.66
N PHE A 36 -9.46 -3.05 -4.76
CA PHE A 36 -10.92 -2.98 -4.77
C PHE A 36 -11.53 -4.35 -4.48
N MET A 37 -11.09 -5.39 -5.20
CA MET A 37 -11.54 -6.75 -4.91
C MET A 37 -11.08 -7.23 -3.54
N GLY A 38 -9.89 -6.82 -3.08
CA GLY A 38 -9.41 -7.11 -1.73
C GLY A 38 -10.39 -6.63 -0.65
N ARG A 39 -10.90 -5.41 -0.77
CA ARG A 39 -11.95 -4.88 0.10
C ARG A 39 -13.24 -5.69 0.01
N GLU A 40 -13.73 -5.95 -1.19
CA GLU A 40 -14.97 -6.73 -1.37
C GLU A 40 -14.85 -8.14 -0.77
N TYR A 41 -13.71 -8.81 -0.96
CA TYR A 41 -13.47 -10.12 -0.37
C TYR A 41 -13.38 -10.08 1.16
N ALA A 42 -12.76 -9.04 1.73
CA ALA A 42 -12.72 -8.86 3.18
C ALA A 42 -14.14 -8.66 3.76
N CYS A 43 -14.95 -7.78 3.15
CA CYS A 43 -16.35 -7.59 3.55
C CYS A 43 -17.16 -8.88 3.45
N LEU A 44 -17.06 -9.62 2.33
CA LEU A 44 -17.76 -10.89 2.13
C LEU A 44 -17.31 -11.99 3.11
N SER A 45 -16.08 -11.89 3.63
CA SER A 45 -15.53 -12.80 4.64
C SER A 45 -15.93 -12.44 6.08
N GLY A 46 -16.66 -11.33 6.27
CA GLY A 46 -17.10 -10.85 7.58
C GLY A 46 -16.02 -10.10 8.37
N GLU A 47 -14.98 -9.59 7.70
CA GLU A 47 -14.03 -8.66 8.33
C GLU A 47 -14.73 -7.33 8.68
N GLU A 48 -14.18 -6.62 9.66
CA GLU A 48 -14.64 -5.28 10.01
C GLU A 48 -14.46 -4.29 8.85
N ASP A 49 -15.39 -3.34 8.70
CA ASP A 49 -15.33 -2.32 7.64
C ASP A 49 -14.01 -1.56 7.65
N ALA A 50 -13.46 -1.26 8.84
CA ALA A 50 -12.17 -0.57 8.98
C ALA A 50 -11.00 -1.39 8.39
N VAL A 51 -11.04 -2.72 8.49
CA VAL A 51 -10.03 -3.62 7.89
C VAL A 51 -10.18 -3.62 6.38
N ALA A 52 -11.42 -3.77 5.89
CA ALA A 52 -11.70 -3.78 4.45
C ALA A 52 -11.33 -2.45 3.79
N ASP A 53 -11.63 -1.33 4.44
CA ASP A 53 -11.28 0.01 3.98
C ASP A 53 -9.75 0.21 4.01
N ALA A 54 -9.04 -0.25 5.05
CA ALA A 54 -7.58 -0.22 5.06
C ALA A 54 -6.96 -1.04 3.92
N ILE A 55 -7.57 -2.18 3.55
CA ILE A 55 -7.16 -2.98 2.38
C ILE A 55 -7.39 -2.21 1.07
N LEU A 56 -8.45 -1.44 0.92
CA LEU A 56 -8.59 -0.57 -0.25
C LEU A 56 -7.56 0.56 -0.22
N GLU A 57 -7.47 1.26 0.90
CA GLU A 57 -6.71 2.48 1.06
C GLU A 57 -5.21 2.27 0.90
N HIS A 58 -4.66 1.10 1.26
CA HIS A 58 -3.22 0.89 1.10
C HIS A 58 -2.76 0.94 -0.38
N HIS A 59 -3.66 0.72 -1.34
CA HIS A 59 -3.36 0.90 -2.76
C HIS A 59 -3.37 2.37 -3.21
N LEU A 60 -3.88 3.28 -2.38
CA LEU A 60 -3.92 4.71 -2.66
C LEU A 60 -2.61 5.41 -2.27
N PRO A 61 -2.16 6.43 -3.04
CA PRO A 61 -2.66 6.82 -4.35
C PRO A 61 -2.22 5.83 -5.44
N ARG A 62 -3.07 5.60 -6.45
CA ARG A 62 -2.77 4.73 -7.61
C ARG A 62 -2.11 5.48 -8.76
N SER A 63 -2.26 6.79 -8.80
CA SER A 63 -1.66 7.69 -9.79
C SER A 63 -1.40 9.07 -9.16
N ALA A 64 -0.65 9.92 -9.87
CA ALA A 64 -0.40 11.28 -9.40
C ALA A 64 -1.71 12.08 -9.32
N GLY A 65 -1.99 12.66 -8.15
CA GLY A 65 -3.21 13.42 -7.90
C GLY A 65 -4.44 12.55 -7.59
N ASP A 66 -4.27 11.24 -7.40
CA ASP A 66 -5.33 10.38 -6.86
C ASP A 66 -5.62 10.74 -5.38
N ILE A 67 -6.74 10.23 -4.87
CA ILE A 67 -7.05 10.33 -3.45
C ILE A 67 -5.99 9.63 -2.60
N LEU A 68 -5.82 10.12 -1.37
CA LEU A 68 -4.87 9.58 -0.41
C LEU A 68 -5.58 8.69 0.63
N PRO A 69 -4.87 7.77 1.29
CA PRO A 69 -5.39 7.04 2.44
C PRO A 69 -5.95 8.01 3.49
N GLN A 70 -7.18 7.80 3.93
CA GLN A 70 -7.82 8.69 4.91
C GLN A 70 -7.59 8.19 6.33
N SER A 71 -7.65 6.87 6.53
CA SER A 71 -7.49 6.23 7.84
C SER A 71 -6.02 6.10 8.27
N GLY A 72 -5.78 6.07 9.58
CA GLY A 72 -4.48 5.74 10.14
C GLY A 72 -3.97 4.35 9.71
N PRO A 73 -4.80 3.29 9.79
CA PRO A 73 -4.42 1.95 9.34
C PRO A 73 -4.09 1.86 7.86
N GLY A 74 -4.91 2.43 6.98
CA GLY A 74 -4.68 2.45 5.54
C GLY A 74 -3.40 3.22 5.17
N LEU A 75 -3.16 4.34 5.85
CA LEU A 75 -1.92 5.11 5.73
C LEU A 75 -0.69 4.29 6.13
N ALA A 76 -0.70 3.67 7.32
CA ALA A 76 0.41 2.89 7.82
C ALA A 76 0.72 1.69 6.91
N LEU A 77 -0.32 0.96 6.50
CA LEU A 77 -0.18 -0.17 5.58
C LEU A 77 0.32 0.27 4.20
N GLY A 78 -0.21 1.36 3.66
CA GLY A 78 0.19 1.89 2.35
C GLY A 78 1.65 2.37 2.31
N LEU A 79 2.16 2.92 3.42
CA LEU A 79 3.58 3.27 3.57
C LEU A 79 4.44 2.00 3.64
N ALA A 80 4.05 1.03 4.47
CA ALA A 80 4.79 -0.22 4.68
C ALA A 80 4.91 -1.04 3.39
N ASP A 81 3.80 -1.27 2.69
CA ASP A 81 3.74 -2.07 1.45
C ASP A 81 4.63 -1.49 0.33
N ARG A 82 4.61 -0.16 0.18
CA ARG A 82 5.45 0.53 -0.81
C ARG A 82 6.92 0.47 -0.45
N LEU A 83 7.26 0.68 0.83
CA LEU A 83 8.64 0.60 1.31
C LEU A 83 9.20 -0.82 1.17
N ASP A 84 8.42 -1.84 1.54
CA ASP A 84 8.81 -3.25 1.39
C ASP A 84 9.08 -3.60 -0.08
N SER A 85 8.17 -3.24 -0.97
CA SER A 85 8.35 -3.45 -2.41
C SER A 85 9.59 -2.73 -2.96
N LEU A 86 9.81 -1.48 -2.57
CA LEU A 86 10.98 -0.70 -3.00
C LEU A 86 12.29 -1.32 -2.50
N VAL A 87 12.38 -1.60 -1.21
CA VAL A 87 13.59 -2.14 -0.59
C VAL A 87 13.87 -3.56 -1.11
N GLY A 88 12.86 -4.42 -1.09
CA GLY A 88 12.98 -5.82 -1.49
C GLY A 88 13.37 -5.98 -2.95
N LEU A 89 12.68 -5.29 -3.87
CA LEU A 89 12.95 -5.41 -5.30
C LEU A 89 14.27 -4.77 -5.71
N PHE A 90 14.69 -3.67 -5.06
CA PHE A 90 16.05 -3.15 -5.27
C PHE A 90 17.11 -4.14 -4.77
N ALA A 91 16.91 -4.75 -3.59
CA ALA A 91 17.88 -5.67 -2.99
C ALA A 91 18.13 -6.92 -3.85
N VAL A 92 17.13 -7.38 -4.61
CA VAL A 92 17.28 -8.53 -5.53
C VAL A 92 17.65 -8.14 -6.96
N GLY A 93 18.03 -6.89 -7.20
CA GLY A 93 18.51 -6.42 -8.51
C GLY A 93 17.40 -6.13 -9.53
N LEU A 94 16.16 -5.94 -9.09
CA LEU A 94 15.00 -5.60 -9.92
C LEU A 94 14.65 -4.11 -9.90
N ALA A 95 15.66 -3.26 -9.60
CA ALA A 95 15.51 -1.81 -9.68
C ALA A 95 15.09 -1.37 -11.10
N PRO A 96 14.24 -0.32 -11.22
CA PRO A 96 13.79 0.16 -12.53
C PRO A 96 14.96 0.79 -13.30
N THR A 97 14.91 0.71 -14.62
CA THR A 97 15.86 1.38 -15.51
C THR A 97 15.24 2.65 -16.08
N GLY A 98 16.03 3.45 -16.83
CA GLY A 98 15.50 4.61 -17.53
C GLY A 98 14.38 4.26 -18.53
N SER A 99 14.45 3.09 -19.16
CA SER A 99 13.52 2.64 -20.20
C SER A 99 12.38 1.74 -19.69
N ALA A 100 12.53 1.07 -18.56
CA ALA A 100 11.56 0.08 -18.09
C ALA A 100 11.35 0.12 -16.57
N ASP A 101 10.10 -0.12 -16.17
CA ASP A 101 9.69 -0.28 -14.77
C ASP A 101 8.60 -1.35 -14.67
N PRO A 102 8.97 -2.64 -14.78
CA PRO A 102 8.02 -3.75 -14.85
C PRO A 102 7.20 -3.92 -13.57
N TYR A 103 7.75 -3.51 -12.42
CA TYR A 103 7.11 -3.63 -11.11
C TYR A 103 6.53 -2.31 -10.59
N GLN A 104 6.50 -1.27 -11.43
CA GLN A 104 5.89 0.04 -11.12
C GLN A 104 6.52 0.72 -9.90
N LEU A 105 7.80 0.48 -9.64
CA LEU A 105 8.56 0.99 -8.50
C LEU A 105 8.65 2.53 -8.51
N ARG A 106 8.80 3.16 -9.69
CA ARG A 106 8.81 4.63 -9.78
C ARG A 106 7.48 5.22 -9.35
N ARG A 107 6.38 4.59 -9.76
CA ARG A 107 5.03 5.01 -9.38
C ARG A 107 4.80 4.79 -7.87
N GLY A 108 5.24 3.64 -7.34
CA GLY A 108 5.21 3.36 -5.91
C GLY A 108 5.95 4.41 -5.08
N ALA A 109 7.17 4.77 -5.48
CA ALA A 109 7.97 5.80 -4.83
C ALA A 109 7.31 7.20 -4.90
N LEU A 110 6.72 7.57 -6.04
CA LEU A 110 5.98 8.83 -6.16
C LEU A 110 4.76 8.86 -5.25
N GLY A 111 4.03 7.75 -5.13
CA GLY A 111 2.90 7.63 -4.21
C GLY A 111 3.34 7.75 -2.75
N LEU A 112 4.45 7.12 -2.38
CA LEU A 112 5.06 7.24 -1.05
C LEU A 112 5.37 8.71 -0.72
N VAL A 113 6.05 9.42 -1.62
CA VAL A 113 6.40 10.84 -1.43
C VAL A 113 5.15 11.71 -1.32
N GLN A 114 4.12 11.47 -2.14
CA GLN A 114 2.85 12.19 -2.06
C GLN A 114 2.18 12.03 -0.70
N ILE A 115 2.15 10.81 -0.17
CA ILE A 115 1.60 10.54 1.16
C ILE A 115 2.39 11.28 2.24
N LEU A 116 3.72 11.17 2.23
CA LEU A 116 4.59 11.79 3.24
C LEU A 116 4.45 13.32 3.26
N ILE A 117 4.40 13.95 2.08
CA ILE A 117 4.21 15.40 1.96
C ILE A 117 2.82 15.80 2.44
N ALA A 118 1.77 15.15 1.96
CA ALA A 118 0.39 15.55 2.23
C ALA A 118 -0.03 15.32 3.69
N ARG A 119 0.58 14.33 4.37
CA ARG A 119 0.33 14.04 5.79
C ARG A 119 1.40 14.62 6.72
N GLU A 120 2.32 15.41 6.18
CA GLU A 120 3.43 16.06 6.90
C GLU A 120 4.22 15.07 7.79
N ILE A 121 4.42 13.84 7.30
CA ILE A 121 5.09 12.78 8.06
C ILE A 121 6.59 12.97 7.95
N PRO A 122 7.31 13.23 9.05
CA PRO A 122 8.76 13.35 9.01
C PRO A 122 9.39 11.98 8.76
N LEU A 123 10.06 11.83 7.62
CA LEU A 123 10.87 10.65 7.32
C LEU A 123 12.34 11.06 7.18
N PRO A 124 13.18 10.85 8.22
CA PRO A 124 14.60 11.14 8.12
C PRO A 124 15.25 10.17 7.13
N LEU A 125 15.66 10.67 5.97
CA LEU A 125 16.31 9.84 4.94
C LEU A 125 17.77 9.54 5.25
N ARG A 126 18.45 10.37 6.05
CA ARG A 126 19.88 10.19 6.36
C ARG A 126 20.23 8.83 6.96
N PRO A 127 19.50 8.31 7.96
CA PRO A 127 19.75 6.96 8.48
C PRO A 127 19.43 5.84 7.48
N LEU A 128 18.68 6.13 6.40
CA LEU A 128 18.19 5.14 5.43
C LEU A 128 19.08 5.05 4.18
N LEU A 129 19.99 5.99 3.98
CA LEU A 129 20.96 5.97 2.90
C LEU A 129 22.28 5.43 3.44
N VAL A 130 22.64 4.21 3.01
CA VAL A 130 23.95 3.60 3.30
C VAL A 130 25.03 4.23 2.41
#